data_AF-A0A965M4M6-F1
#
_entry.id   AF-A0A965M4M6-F1
#
_cell.length_a   1.000
_cell.length_b   1.000
_cell.length_c   1.000
_cell.angle_alpha   90.00
_cell.angle_beta   90.00
_cell.angle_gamma   90.00
#
_symmetry.space_group_name_H-M   'P 1'
#
loop_
_entity.id
_entity.type
_entity.pdbx_description
1 polymer ?
#
loop_
_entity_poly.entity_id
_entity_poly.type
_entity_poly.pdbx_seq_one_letter_code
_entity_poly.pdbx_strand_id
1 'polypeptide(L)'
;MTTELERLLLAKTTKPVERTNLSIMRHNDTKYISDLAKYRHPNAQPALDKLTTIIRSILHVNAVDRERYVYNRELDNQNLRIMYMRNHLSADRFKILVQQRYKKVHKHREIANVIDVVVNTTTDIIYRFREYLVSSNQTECDIEMLNEIDRIREYANECLMDISHTYNSVPLQFSETMRL
;
A
#
# COMPACT_ATOMS: atom_id res chain seq x y z
N MET A 1 -42.12 14.35 -6.92
CA MET A 1 -41.68 12.99 -7.28
C MET A 1 -40.16 12.93 -7.14
N THR A 2 -39.67 12.84 -5.90
CA THR A 2 -38.27 12.57 -5.60
C THR A 2 -38.13 11.07 -5.48
N THR A 3 -37.43 10.48 -6.44
CA THR A 3 -37.40 9.05 -6.74
C THR A 3 -36.80 8.30 -5.55
N GLU A 4 -37.41 7.16 -5.22
CA GLU A 4 -37.03 6.21 -4.17
C GLU A 4 -35.53 5.83 -4.17
N LEU A 5 -34.86 6.03 -5.31
CA LEU A 5 -33.41 5.98 -5.52
C LEU A 5 -32.58 6.96 -4.66
N GLU A 6 -33.03 8.20 -4.44
CA GLU A 6 -32.29 9.17 -3.61
C GLU A 6 -32.31 8.77 -2.13
N ARG A 7 -33.41 8.19 -1.65
CA ARG A 7 -33.53 7.65 -0.29
C ARG A 7 -32.65 6.42 -0.07
N LEU A 8 -32.48 5.59 -1.11
CA LEU A 8 -31.64 4.39 -1.07
C LEU A 8 -30.12 4.73 -1.11
N LEU A 9 -29.76 5.86 -1.73
CA LEU A 9 -28.39 6.40 -1.73
C LEU A 9 -28.01 7.06 -0.40
N LEU A 10 -28.95 7.77 0.24
CA LEU A 10 -28.74 8.40 1.55
C LEU A 10 -28.74 7.41 2.73
N ALA A 11 -29.43 6.27 2.61
CA ALA A 11 -29.49 5.26 3.68
C ALA A 11 -28.20 4.44 3.87
N LYS A 12 -27.21 4.54 2.97
CA LYS A 12 -25.96 3.77 3.04
C LYS A 12 -24.77 4.53 3.66
N THR A 13 -24.93 5.80 4.06
CA THR A 13 -23.81 6.66 4.47
C THR A 13 -23.70 6.91 5.98
N THR A 14 -24.46 6.24 6.83
CA THR A 14 -24.36 6.43 8.29
C THR A 14 -23.81 5.19 9.00
N LYS A 15 -22.47 5.07 9.03
CA LYS A 15 -21.74 4.30 10.05
C LYS A 15 -20.67 5.18 10.70
N PRO A 16 -20.39 5.00 12.01
CA PRO A 16 -19.64 5.96 12.81
C PRO A 16 -18.17 6.03 12.37
N VAL A 17 -17.62 7.24 12.46
CA VAL A 17 -16.24 7.59 12.12
C VAL A 17 -15.30 7.03 13.20
N GLU A 18 -14.81 5.80 13.00
CA GLU A 18 -13.62 5.31 13.68
C GLU A 18 -12.38 5.82 12.94
N ARG A 19 -11.68 6.77 13.58
CA ARG A 19 -10.42 7.31 13.11
C ARG A 19 -9.29 6.31 13.32
N THR A 20 -9.00 5.43 12.34
CA THR A 20 -7.67 4.78 12.27
C THR A 20 -7.25 4.14 10.93
N ASN A 21 -7.94 4.33 9.82
CA ASN A 21 -7.39 4.03 8.48
C ASN A 21 -8.10 4.91 7.45
N LEU A 22 -7.42 5.94 6.96
CA LEU A 22 -7.84 6.55 5.70
C LEU A 22 -7.69 5.46 4.61
N SER A 23 -8.84 4.93 4.22
CA SER A 23 -9.20 4.59 2.84
C SER A 23 -8.48 3.44 2.12
N ILE A 24 -7.97 2.38 2.76
CA ILE A 24 -7.56 1.17 2.02
C ILE A 24 -8.73 0.70 1.15
N MET A 25 -8.50 0.69 -0.17
CA MET A 25 -9.45 0.21 -1.17
C MET A 25 -9.97 -1.16 -0.76
N ARG A 26 -11.28 -1.36 -0.78
CA ARG A 26 -11.91 -2.65 -0.47
C ARG A 26 -12.14 -3.41 -1.77
N HIS A 27 -12.22 -4.74 -1.68
CA HIS A 27 -12.56 -5.59 -2.82
C HIS A 27 -13.86 -5.15 -3.55
N ASN A 28 -14.81 -4.60 -2.78
CA ASN A 28 -16.07 -4.10 -3.32
C ASN A 28 -15.90 -2.84 -4.19
N ASP A 29 -14.84 -2.04 -3.98
CA ASP A 29 -14.59 -0.83 -4.74
C ASP A 29 -14.14 -1.16 -6.17
N THR A 30 -13.42 -2.27 -6.36
CA THR A 30 -13.03 -2.78 -7.68
C THR A 30 -14.25 -3.11 -8.53
N LYS A 31 -15.21 -3.83 -7.94
CA LYS A 31 -16.45 -4.22 -8.63
C LYS A 31 -17.28 -3.00 -8.98
N TYR A 32 -17.41 -2.06 -8.05
CA TYR A 32 -18.12 -0.80 -8.27
C TYR A 32 -17.52 0.02 -9.42
N ILE A 33 -16.19 0.18 -9.45
CA ILE A 33 -15.52 0.96 -10.51
C ILE A 33 -15.66 0.27 -11.87
N SER A 34 -15.51 -1.07 -11.91
CA SER A 34 -15.69 -1.84 -13.14
C SER A 34 -17.12 -1.74 -13.68
N ASP A 35 -18.13 -1.86 -12.81
CA ASP A 35 -19.52 -1.74 -13.20
C ASP A 35 -19.84 -0.32 -13.70
N LEU A 36 -19.42 0.72 -12.97
CA LEU A 36 -19.61 2.12 -13.36
C LEU A 36 -19.05 2.44 -14.75
N ALA A 37 -17.82 1.97 -15.03
CA ALA A 37 -17.15 2.26 -16.28
C ALA A 37 -17.79 1.55 -17.48
N LYS A 38 -18.30 0.31 -17.30
CA LYS A 38 -19.01 -0.42 -18.38
C LYS A 38 -20.27 0.30 -18.85
N TYR A 39 -21.00 0.95 -17.96
CA TYR A 39 -22.24 1.64 -18.31
C TYR A 39 -22.01 2.99 -18.99
N ARG A 40 -20.91 3.69 -18.66
CA ARG A 40 -20.70 5.09 -19.06
C ARG A 40 -19.59 5.30 -20.08
N HIS A 41 -18.61 4.41 -20.13
CA HIS A 41 -17.42 4.51 -21.00
C HIS A 41 -17.12 3.16 -21.66
N PRO A 42 -17.84 2.77 -22.73
CA PRO A 42 -17.69 1.46 -23.37
C PRO A 42 -16.28 1.21 -23.95
N ASN A 43 -15.51 2.27 -24.23
CA ASN A 43 -14.13 2.18 -24.72
C ASN A 43 -13.07 2.16 -23.60
N ALA A 44 -13.46 2.20 -22.32
CA ALA A 44 -12.53 2.23 -21.18
C ALA A 44 -11.92 0.87 -20.83
N GLN A 45 -12.25 -0.21 -21.55
CA GLN A 45 -11.88 -1.58 -21.18
C GLN A 45 -10.38 -1.78 -20.90
N PRO A 46 -9.43 -1.27 -21.73
CA PRO A 46 -8.00 -1.42 -21.45
C PRO A 46 -7.57 -0.72 -20.14
N ALA A 47 -8.14 0.45 -19.86
CA ALA A 47 -7.87 1.18 -18.62
C ALA A 47 -8.39 0.42 -17.40
N LEU A 48 -9.56 -0.22 -17.52
CA LEU A 48 -10.15 -1.04 -16.47
C LEU A 48 -9.35 -2.31 -16.18
N ASP A 49 -8.78 -2.94 -17.21
CA ASP A 49 -7.94 -4.12 -17.06
C ASP A 49 -6.62 -3.77 -16.34
N LYS A 50 -5.97 -2.66 -16.74
CA LYS A 50 -4.80 -2.09 -16.04
C LYS A 50 -5.15 -1.79 -14.58
N LEU A 51 -6.23 -1.04 -14.36
CA LEU A 51 -6.69 -0.64 -13.03
C LEU A 51 -6.97 -1.85 -12.13
N THR A 52 -7.69 -2.85 -12.64
CA THR A 52 -8.02 -4.07 -11.88
C THR A 52 -6.76 -4.82 -11.47
N THR A 53 -5.76 -4.87 -12.34
CA THR A 53 -4.46 -5.49 -12.05
C THR A 53 -3.74 -4.73 -10.93
N ILE A 54 -3.65 -3.40 -11.03
CA ILE A 54 -3.02 -2.55 -10.01
C ILE A 54 -3.70 -2.71 -8.65
N ILE A 55 -5.03 -2.64 -8.63
CA ILE A 55 -5.81 -2.77 -7.40
C ILE A 55 -5.51 -4.10 -6.70
N ARG A 56 -5.53 -5.21 -7.44
CA ARG A 56 -5.24 -6.53 -6.88
C ARG A 56 -3.83 -6.60 -6.29
N SER A 57 -2.86 -6.00 -6.97
CA SER A 57 -1.48 -5.96 -6.48
C SER A 57 -1.34 -5.09 -5.23
N ILE A 58 -1.95 -3.91 -5.18
CA ILE A 58 -1.92 -3.05 -3.99
C ILE A 58 -2.58 -3.73 -2.79
N LEU A 59 -3.71 -4.42 -3.01
CA LEU A 59 -4.34 -5.23 -1.97
C LEU A 59 -3.40 -6.33 -1.45
N HIS A 60 -2.70 -7.02 -2.35
CA HIS A 60 -1.73 -8.05 -1.98
C HIS A 60 -0.55 -7.47 -1.20
N VAL A 61 0.04 -6.38 -1.70
CA VAL A 61 1.16 -5.68 -1.06
C VAL A 61 0.78 -5.24 0.34
N ASN A 62 -0.40 -4.64 0.50
CA ASN A 62 -0.85 -4.17 1.80
C ASN A 62 -1.19 -5.30 2.78
N ALA A 63 -1.79 -6.40 2.30
CA ALA A 63 -2.22 -7.50 3.17
C ALA A 63 -1.10 -8.50 3.49
N VAL A 64 -0.18 -8.74 2.54
CA VAL A 64 0.83 -9.81 2.63
C VAL A 64 2.23 -9.22 2.80
N ASP A 65 2.65 -8.34 1.89
CA ASP A 65 4.04 -7.87 1.90
C ASP A 65 4.31 -6.94 3.06
N ARG A 66 3.39 -6.01 3.34
CA ARG A 66 3.46 -5.08 4.46
C ARG A 66 3.61 -5.80 5.80
N GLU A 67 2.82 -6.84 6.03
CA GLU A 67 2.83 -7.60 7.29
C GLU A 67 4.21 -8.21 7.59
N ARG A 68 4.97 -8.61 6.55
CA ARG A 68 6.34 -9.12 6.70
C ARG A 68 7.30 -8.10 7.32
N TYR A 69 7.02 -6.81 7.15
CA TYR A 69 7.88 -5.71 7.60
C TYR A 69 7.31 -4.96 8.81
N VAL A 70 6.06 -5.22 9.21
CA VAL A 70 5.48 -4.71 10.45
C VAL A 70 6.14 -5.42 11.63
N TYR A 71 7.09 -4.74 12.26
CA TYR A 71 7.81 -5.28 13.41
C TYR A 71 7.05 -5.05 14.72
N ASN A 72 6.76 -6.13 15.44
CA ASN A 72 6.16 -6.08 16.76
C ASN A 72 7.24 -5.67 17.80
N ARG A 73 7.07 -4.51 18.44
CA ARG A 73 8.09 -3.86 19.29
C ARG A 73 8.48 -4.65 20.55
N GLU A 74 7.71 -5.67 20.92
CA GLU A 74 7.72 -6.26 22.26
C GLU A 74 8.92 -7.15 22.63
N LEU A 75 9.91 -7.34 21.76
CA LEU A 75 11.14 -8.05 22.11
C LEU A 75 12.36 -7.12 22.03
N ASP A 76 12.31 -6.03 22.80
CA ASP A 76 13.35 -5.01 22.94
C ASP A 76 14.63 -5.56 23.58
N ASN A 77 15.33 -6.42 22.84
CA ASN A 77 16.57 -7.09 23.20
C ASN A 77 16.60 -7.74 24.60
N GLN A 78 15.46 -7.93 25.25
CA GLN A 78 15.36 -8.36 26.64
C GLN A 78 16.01 -9.73 26.82
N ASN A 79 15.79 -10.64 25.86
CA ASN A 79 16.44 -11.94 25.84
C ASN A 79 17.97 -11.83 25.76
N LEU A 80 18.51 -10.88 24.97
CA LEU A 80 19.95 -10.67 24.90
C LEU A 80 20.50 -10.10 26.21
N ARG A 81 19.76 -9.20 26.85
CA ARG A 81 20.12 -8.64 28.17
C ARG A 81 20.14 -9.71 29.24
N ILE A 82 19.14 -10.60 29.28
CA ILE A 82 19.09 -11.74 30.21
C ILE A 82 20.29 -12.66 29.98
N MET A 83 20.59 -13.01 28.73
CA MET A 83 21.75 -13.88 28.41
C MET A 83 23.08 -13.24 28.79
N TYR A 84 23.22 -11.93 28.59
CA TYR A 84 24.40 -11.17 29.03
C TYR A 84 24.52 -11.17 30.56
N MET A 85 23.45 -10.85 31.30
CA MET A 85 23.45 -10.84 32.77
C MET A 85 23.72 -12.23 33.38
N ARG A 86 23.35 -13.31 32.68
CA ARG A 86 23.63 -14.70 33.10
C ARG A 86 25.02 -15.19 32.67
N ASN A 87 25.89 -14.30 32.17
CA ASN A 87 27.22 -14.63 31.65
C ASN A 87 27.22 -15.68 30.52
N HIS A 88 26.10 -15.87 29.82
CA HIS A 88 26.01 -16.74 28.64
C HIS A 88 26.44 -16.02 27.35
N LEU A 89 26.71 -14.72 27.43
CA LEU A 89 27.07 -13.87 26.30
C LEU A 89 28.16 -12.88 26.71
N SER A 90 29.23 -12.75 25.92
CA SER A 90 30.26 -11.76 26.16
C SER A 90 29.78 -10.34 25.82
N ALA A 91 30.43 -9.32 26.39
CA ALA A 91 30.10 -7.92 26.14
C ALA A 91 30.21 -7.55 24.65
N ASP A 92 31.29 -7.99 23.99
CA ASP A 92 31.49 -7.73 22.56
C ASP A 92 30.41 -8.38 21.70
N ARG A 93 30.06 -9.63 22.01
CA ARG A 93 29.02 -10.34 21.27
C ARG A 93 27.64 -9.74 21.51
N PHE A 94 27.34 -9.33 22.74
CA PHE A 94 26.12 -8.61 23.09
C PHE A 94 25.98 -7.32 22.27
N LYS A 95 27.03 -6.49 22.24
CA LYS A 95 27.05 -5.25 21.45
C LYS A 95 26.74 -5.50 19.97
N ILE A 96 27.41 -6.49 19.36
CA ILE A 96 27.21 -6.84 17.95
C ILE A 96 25.75 -7.26 17.70
N LEU A 97 25.19 -8.14 18.53
CA LEU A 97 23.82 -8.65 18.35
C LEU A 97 22.76 -7.56 18.50
N VAL A 98 22.95 -6.66 19.47
CA VAL A 98 22.06 -5.50 19.66
C VAL A 98 22.10 -4.60 18.43
N GLN A 99 23.29 -4.27 17.93
CA GLN A 99 23.45 -3.43 16.73
C GLN A 99 22.83 -4.09 15.48
N GLN A 100 23.02 -5.39 15.30
CA GLN A 100 22.43 -6.14 14.19
C GLN A 100 20.89 -6.12 14.24
N ARG A 101 20.32 -6.35 15.43
CA ARG A 101 18.85 -6.28 15.61
C ARG A 101 18.31 -4.89 15.37
N TYR A 102 18.99 -3.87 15.89
CA TYR A 102 18.62 -2.48 15.66
C TYR A 102 18.59 -2.16 14.15
N LYS A 103 19.67 -2.48 13.42
CA LYS A 103 19.73 -2.30 11.97
C LYS A 103 18.63 -3.05 11.24
N LYS A 104 18.34 -4.31 11.64
CA LYS A 104 17.26 -5.10 11.03
C LYS A 104 15.90 -4.42 11.22
N VAL A 105 15.58 -3.99 12.44
CA VAL A 105 14.31 -3.32 12.76
C VAL A 105 14.18 -2.01 12.01
N HIS A 106 15.23 -1.19 11.98
CA HIS A 106 15.23 0.06 11.23
C HIS A 106 15.00 -0.15 9.74
N LYS A 107 15.70 -1.12 9.14
CA LYS A 107 15.48 -1.49 7.74
C LYS A 107 14.05 -1.92 7.46
N HIS A 108 13.47 -2.78 8.31
CA HIS A 108 12.08 -3.23 8.12
C HIS A 108 11.09 -2.07 8.24
N ARG A 109 11.31 -1.14 9.19
CA ARG A 109 10.49 0.06 9.31
C ARG A 109 10.57 0.95 8.07
N GLU A 110 11.77 1.17 7.53
CA GLU A 110 11.93 1.98 6.32
C GLU A 110 11.24 1.34 5.11
N ILE A 111 11.37 0.03 4.93
CA ILE A 111 10.65 -0.70 3.87
C ILE A 111 9.13 -0.58 4.06
N ALA A 112 8.63 -0.75 5.30
CA ALA A 112 7.20 -0.59 5.59
C ALA A 112 6.70 0.82 5.27
N ASN A 113 7.49 1.86 5.56
CA ASN A 113 7.16 3.23 5.22
C ASN A 113 7.06 3.45 3.71
N VAL A 114 7.98 2.87 2.91
CA VAL A 114 7.91 2.95 1.45
C VAL A 114 6.65 2.25 0.93
N ILE A 115 6.34 1.06 1.46
CA ILE A 115 5.10 0.34 1.14
C ILE A 115 3.87 1.20 1.48
N ASP A 116 3.85 1.86 2.64
CA ASP A 116 2.75 2.74 3.05
C ASP A 116 2.57 3.91 2.07
N VAL A 117 3.65 4.54 1.62
CA VAL A 117 3.58 5.61 0.60
C VAL A 117 3.00 5.09 -0.70
N VAL A 118 3.45 3.93 -1.18
CA VAL A 118 2.95 3.31 -2.41
C VAL A 118 1.46 2.99 -2.30
N VAL A 119 1.03 2.33 -1.22
CA VAL A 119 -0.36 1.93 -1.00
C VAL A 119 -1.26 3.16 -0.92
N ASN A 120 -0.89 4.17 -0.11
CA ASN A 120 -1.71 5.36 0.08
C ASN A 120 -1.82 6.19 -1.21
N THR A 121 -0.69 6.50 -1.84
CA THR A 121 -0.68 7.36 -3.03
C THR A 121 -1.38 6.69 -4.21
N THR A 122 -1.17 5.39 -4.41
CA THR A 122 -1.87 4.64 -5.47
C THR A 122 -3.38 4.62 -5.21
N THR A 123 -3.78 4.44 -3.95
CA THR A 123 -5.18 4.46 -3.54
C THR A 123 -5.83 5.83 -3.82
N ASP A 124 -5.13 6.92 -3.54
CA ASP A 124 -5.62 8.28 -3.84
C ASP A 124 -5.81 8.50 -5.34
N ILE A 125 -4.85 8.05 -6.17
CA ILE A 125 -4.97 8.11 -7.65
C ILE A 125 -6.19 7.33 -8.12
N ILE A 126 -6.45 6.14 -7.55
CA ILE A 126 -7.61 5.32 -7.91
C ILE A 126 -8.92 5.99 -7.52
N TYR A 127 -9.01 6.63 -6.34
CA TYR A 127 -10.22 7.36 -5.96
C TYR A 127 -10.45 8.57 -6.85
N ARG A 128 -9.40 9.32 -7.20
CA ARG A 128 -9.50 10.40 -8.18
C ARG A 128 -9.98 9.88 -9.54
N PHE A 129 -9.56 8.69 -9.94
CA PHE A 129 -10.01 8.06 -11.19
C PHE A 129 -11.48 7.66 -11.14
N ARG A 130 -11.91 7.10 -10.01
CA ARG A 130 -13.33 6.85 -9.75
C ARG A 130 -14.14 8.15 -9.84
N GLU A 131 -13.68 9.24 -9.25
CA GLU A 131 -14.38 10.54 -9.31
C GLU A 131 -14.45 11.09 -10.73
N TYR A 132 -13.37 10.94 -11.50
CA TYR A 132 -13.35 11.29 -12.92
C TYR A 132 -14.40 10.50 -13.71
N LEU A 133 -14.51 9.19 -13.52
CA LEU A 133 -15.55 8.36 -14.17
C LEU A 133 -16.98 8.74 -13.76
N VAL A 134 -17.17 9.24 -12.53
CA VAL A 134 -18.49 9.69 -12.05
C VAL A 134 -18.86 11.09 -12.57
N SER A 135 -17.88 11.97 -12.76
CA SER A 135 -18.11 13.37 -13.14
C SER A 135 -18.01 13.62 -14.65
N SER A 136 -17.27 12.78 -15.38
CA SER A 136 -17.08 12.93 -16.82
C SER A 136 -18.33 12.51 -17.60
N ASN A 137 -18.77 13.39 -18.51
CA ASN A 137 -19.74 13.07 -19.56
C ASN A 137 -19.04 12.70 -20.89
N GLN A 138 -17.71 12.58 -20.90
CA GLN A 138 -16.95 12.23 -22.09
C GLN A 138 -16.97 10.71 -22.31
N THR A 139 -17.14 10.26 -23.54
CA THR A 139 -17.12 8.83 -23.89
C THR A 139 -15.71 8.22 -23.77
N GLU A 140 -14.68 9.06 -23.91
CA GLU A 140 -13.27 8.65 -23.82
C GLU A 140 -12.78 8.69 -22.37
N CYS A 141 -11.94 7.72 -22.03
CA CYS A 141 -11.38 7.57 -20.70
C CYS A 141 -9.93 8.07 -20.72
N ASP A 142 -9.60 9.01 -19.83
CA ASP A 142 -8.22 9.47 -19.66
C ASP A 142 -7.37 8.40 -18.96
N ILE A 143 -6.52 7.72 -19.74
CA ILE A 143 -5.60 6.69 -19.27
C ILE A 143 -4.34 7.31 -18.64
N GLU A 144 -4.02 8.56 -18.97
CA GLU A 144 -2.78 9.21 -18.52
C GLU A 144 -2.73 9.38 -17.01
N MET A 145 -3.87 9.57 -16.38
CA MET A 145 -3.95 9.68 -14.93
C MET A 145 -3.54 8.39 -14.20
N LEU A 146 -3.68 7.22 -14.84
CA LEU A 146 -3.18 5.94 -14.31
C LEU A 146 -1.66 5.77 -14.52
N ASN A 147 -1.05 6.53 -15.44
CA ASN A 147 0.40 6.51 -15.64
C ASN A 147 1.15 7.23 -14.53
N GLU A 148 0.47 8.04 -13.69
CA GLU A 148 1.07 8.59 -12.47
C GLU A 148 1.52 7.49 -11.51
N ILE A 149 0.85 6.33 -11.51
CA ILE A 149 1.20 5.16 -10.69
C ILE A 149 2.57 4.62 -11.08
N ASP A 150 2.91 4.68 -12.37
CA ASP A 150 4.22 4.24 -12.86
C ASP A 150 5.35 5.13 -12.32
N ARG A 151 5.11 6.43 -12.11
CA ARG A 151 6.07 7.35 -11.46
C ARG A 151 6.23 7.06 -9.97
N ILE A 152 5.13 6.74 -9.28
CA ILE A 152 5.19 6.34 -7.85
C ILE A 152 6.00 5.05 -7.69
N ARG A 153 5.86 4.11 -8.63
CA ARG A 153 6.66 2.88 -8.66
C ARG A 153 8.15 3.17 -8.81
N GLU A 154 8.52 4.02 -9.76
CA GLU A 154 9.92 4.42 -9.99
C GLU A 154 10.53 5.03 -8.73
N TYR A 155 9.84 6.00 -8.14
CA TYR A 155 10.25 6.62 -6.88
C TYR A 155 10.41 5.60 -5.74
N ALA A 156 9.46 4.67 -5.59
CA ALA A 156 9.55 3.64 -4.56
C ALA A 156 10.75 2.71 -4.78
N ASN A 157 11.06 2.37 -6.04
CA ASN A 157 12.20 1.54 -6.38
C ASN A 157 13.54 2.24 -6.09
N GLU A 158 13.65 3.55 -6.31
CA GLU A 158 14.81 4.34 -5.90
C GLU A 158 14.99 4.29 -4.38
N CYS A 159 13.91 4.50 -3.62
CA CYS A 159 13.95 4.41 -2.16
C CYS A 159 14.39 3.02 -1.66
N LEU A 160 13.88 1.94 -2.27
CA LEU A 160 14.26 0.57 -1.89
C LEU A 160 15.72 0.25 -2.25
N MET A 161 16.25 0.85 -3.32
CA MET A 161 17.65 0.73 -3.70
C MET A 161 18.55 1.46 -2.69
N ASP A 162 18.18 2.65 -2.25
CA ASP A 162 18.92 3.40 -1.22
C ASP A 162 18.94 2.65 0.13
N ILE A 163 17.82 2.05 0.52
CA ILE A 163 17.73 1.18 1.70
C ILE A 163 18.67 -0.02 1.54
N SER A 164 18.68 -0.65 0.37
CA SER A 164 19.57 -1.77 0.05
C SER A 164 21.04 -1.41 0.25
N HIS A 165 21.47 -0.26 -0.28
CA HIS A 165 22.83 0.24 -0.12
C HIS A 165 23.16 0.58 1.34
N THR A 166 22.26 1.28 2.03
CA THR A 166 22.45 1.72 3.43
C THR A 166 22.66 0.54 4.39
N TYR A 167 21.91 -0.55 4.18
CA TYR A 167 21.96 -1.72 5.05
C TYR A 167 22.75 -2.90 4.46
N ASN A 168 23.37 -2.73 3.29
CA ASN A 168 24.07 -3.76 2.53
C ASN A 168 23.23 -5.06 2.41
N SER A 169 22.04 -4.95 1.83
CA SER A 169 21.13 -6.08 1.66
C SER A 169 20.68 -6.27 0.22
N VAL A 170 19.96 -7.36 -0.05
CA VAL A 170 19.37 -7.59 -1.38
C VAL A 170 18.34 -6.50 -1.68
N PRO A 171 18.40 -5.85 -2.86
CA PRO A 171 17.42 -4.84 -3.24
C PRO A 171 16.04 -5.46 -3.45
N LEU A 172 15.03 -4.78 -2.93
CA LEU A 172 13.63 -5.05 -3.23
C LEU A 172 13.19 -4.15 -4.37
N GLN A 173 12.21 -4.60 -5.16
CA GLN A 173 11.74 -3.83 -6.31
C GLN A 173 10.29 -4.14 -6.64
N PHE A 174 9.48 -3.10 -6.81
CA PHE A 174 8.16 -3.22 -7.41
C PHE A 174 8.27 -3.46 -8.92
N SER A 175 7.71 -4.59 -9.35
CA SER A 175 7.44 -4.93 -10.75
C SER A 175 6.45 -3.94 -11.41
N GLU A 176 6.34 -3.99 -12.73
CA GLU A 176 5.39 -3.20 -13.52
C GLU A 176 3.93 -3.35 -13.04
N THR A 177 3.58 -4.50 -12.48
CA THR A 177 2.24 -4.76 -11.95
C THR A 177 2.07 -4.33 -10.50
N MET A 178 2.99 -3.58 -9.90
CA MET A 178 3.00 -3.16 -8.49
C MET A 178 3.08 -4.33 -7.49
N ARG A 179 3.71 -5.44 -7.87
CA ARG A 179 4.10 -6.52 -6.93
C ARG A 179 5.53 -6.34 -6.47
N LEU A 180 5.78 -6.54 -5.18
CA LEU A 180 7.11 -6.48 -4.54
C LEU A 180 7.89 -7.79 -4.74
#